data_AF-A0A087B419-F1
#
_entry.id   AF-A0A087B419-F1
#
_cell.length_a   1.000
_cell.length_b   1.000
_cell.length_c   1.000
_cell.angle_alpha   90.00
_cell.angle_beta   90.00
_cell.angle_gamma   90.00
#
_symmetry.space_group_name_H-M   'P 1'
#
loop_
_entity.id
_entity.type
_entity.pdbx_description
1 polymer ?
#
loop_
_entity_poly.entity_id
_entity_poly.type
_entity_poly.pdbx_seq_one_letter_code
_entity_poly.pdbx_strand_id
1 'polypeptide(L)'
;MNIWVEIVLAMCGSGVLGGALTAITQHLIESWRRRRDLEEDPKVKARNVLSRHSGLRILKDLHRDAVRRGWIDLDELEEAEEVYVAYAELGGNGAGTRIINDLRGMRNYPPDPAK
;
A
#
# COMPACT_ATOMS: atom_id res chain seq x y z
N MET A 1 -1.11 -26.22 15.35
CA MET A 1 -2.14 -26.20 16.40
C MET A 1 -1.41 -25.93 17.70
N ASN A 2 -1.51 -24.72 18.25
CA ASN A 2 -0.59 -24.22 19.28
C ASN A 2 -1.07 -24.68 20.67
N ILE A 3 -0.18 -25.25 21.48
CA ILE A 3 -0.41 -25.72 22.88
C ILE A 3 -1.17 -24.69 23.74
N TRP A 4 -0.95 -23.40 23.50
CA TRP A 4 -1.65 -22.32 24.18
C TRP A 4 -3.18 -22.32 23.96
N VAL A 5 -3.65 -22.84 22.84
CA VAL A 5 -5.09 -22.93 22.50
C VAL A 5 -5.76 -24.06 23.30
N GLU A 6 -5.09 -25.19 23.50
CA GLU A 6 -5.64 -26.31 24.29
C GLU A 6 -5.72 -25.98 25.77
N ILE A 7 -4.75 -25.24 26.32
CA ILE A 7 -4.74 -24.80 27.72
C ILE A 7 -5.92 -23.86 28.00
N VAL A 8 -6.21 -22.93 27.10
CA VAL A 8 -7.34 -21.98 27.26
C VAL A 8 -8.69 -22.71 27.13
N LEU A 9 -8.79 -23.70 26.23
CA LEU A 9 -9.99 -24.55 26.10
C LEU A 9 -10.22 -25.43 27.33
N ALA A 10 -9.16 -25.99 27.91
CA ALA A 10 -9.25 -26.82 29.12
C ALA A 10 -9.69 -26.02 30.35
N MET A 11 -9.28 -24.75 30.48
CA MET A 11 -9.69 -23.88 31.59
C MET A 11 -11.13 -23.35 31.47
N CYS A 12 -11.71 -23.35 30.27
CA CYS A 12 -13.09 -22.89 30.04
C CYS A 12 -14.14 -24.01 30.21
N GLY A 13 -13.72 -25.26 30.44
CA GLY A 13 -14.60 -26.44 30.51
C GLY A 13 -15.42 -26.62 31.79
N SER A 14 -15.29 -25.76 32.81
CA SER A 14 -15.87 -26.00 34.15
C SER A 14 -16.94 -25.00 34.61
N GLY A 15 -17.55 -24.22 33.71
CA GLY A 15 -18.74 -23.44 34.09
C GLY A 15 -19.26 -22.53 32.97
N VAL A 16 -20.53 -22.14 33.08
CA VAL A 16 -21.35 -21.31 32.17
C VAL A 16 -20.63 -20.06 31.59
N LEU A 17 -19.57 -19.58 32.24
CA LEU A 17 -18.69 -18.49 31.76
C LEU A 17 -17.85 -18.86 30.51
N GLY A 18 -17.56 -20.16 30.29
CA GLY A 18 -16.79 -20.63 29.13
C GLY A 18 -17.53 -20.47 27.80
N GLY A 19 -18.86 -20.54 27.79
CA GLY A 19 -19.68 -20.37 26.59
C GLY A 19 -19.66 -18.93 26.04
N ALA A 20 -19.70 -17.93 26.92
CA ALA A 20 -19.63 -16.53 26.51
C ALA A 20 -18.21 -16.15 26.03
N LEU A 21 -17.18 -16.63 26.71
CA LEU A 21 -15.77 -16.43 26.31
C LEU A 21 -15.45 -17.09 24.97
N THR A 22 -15.98 -18.29 24.71
CA THR A 22 -15.83 -18.98 23.42
C THR A 22 -16.57 -18.27 22.29
N ALA A 23 -17.79 -17.76 22.52
CA ALA A 23 -18.51 -16.98 21.51
C ALA A 23 -17.79 -15.67 21.15
N ILE A 24 -17.25 -14.95 22.15
CA ILE A 24 -16.49 -13.72 21.93
C ILE A 24 -15.17 -14.01 21.19
N THR A 25 -14.43 -15.05 21.60
CA THR A 25 -13.19 -15.43 20.92
C THR A 25 -13.45 -15.91 19.50
N GLN A 26 -14.50 -16.70 19.26
CA GLN A 26 -14.90 -17.09 17.91
C GLN A 26 -15.28 -15.89 17.06
N HIS A 27 -16.06 -14.94 17.58
CA HIS A 27 -16.43 -13.74 16.83
C HIS A 27 -15.21 -12.87 16.46
N LEU A 28 -14.27 -12.73 17.40
CA LEU A 28 -13.01 -12.02 17.15
C LEU A 28 -12.15 -12.76 16.11
N ILE A 29 -12.00 -14.07 16.23
CA ILE A 29 -11.24 -14.88 15.26
C ILE A 29 -11.90 -14.82 13.86
N GLU A 30 -13.22 -14.89 13.78
CA GLU A 30 -14.00 -14.79 12.54
C GLU A 30 -13.83 -13.41 11.89
N SER A 31 -13.81 -12.35 12.70
CA SER A 31 -13.59 -10.97 12.22
C SER A 31 -12.17 -10.77 11.68
N TRP A 32 -11.18 -11.36 12.36
CA TRP A 32 -9.79 -11.34 11.92
C TRP A 32 -9.55 -12.20 10.67
N ARG A 33 -10.18 -13.36 10.59
CA ARG A 33 -10.09 -14.26 9.43
C ARG A 33 -10.74 -13.64 8.21
N ARG A 34 -11.93 -13.05 8.34
CA ARG A 34 -12.59 -12.31 7.24
C ARG A 34 -11.75 -11.16 6.70
N ARG A 35 -11.01 -10.44 7.56
CA ARG A 35 -10.09 -9.38 7.12
C ARG A 35 -8.91 -9.93 6.31
N ARG A 36 -8.34 -11.07 6.71
CA ARG A 36 -7.26 -11.72 5.96
C ARG A 36 -7.74 -12.37 4.66
N ASP A 37 -8.91 -13.03 4.67
CA ASP A 37 -9.45 -13.68 3.47
C ASP A 37 -9.79 -12.66 2.37
N LEU A 38 -10.17 -11.43 2.73
CA LEU A 38 -10.37 -10.32 1.77
C LEU A 38 -9.06 -9.83 1.14
N GLU A 39 -7.95 -9.89 1.88
CA GLU A 39 -6.62 -9.50 1.39
C GLU A 39 -5.96 -10.63 0.57
N GLU A 40 -6.32 -11.89 0.84
CA GLU A 40 -5.91 -13.08 0.08
C GLU A 40 -6.76 -13.35 -1.17
N ASP A 41 -7.82 -12.57 -1.43
CA ASP A 41 -8.59 -12.72 -2.68
C ASP A 41 -7.64 -12.51 -3.88
N PRO A 42 -7.46 -13.54 -4.74
CA PRO A 42 -6.54 -13.47 -5.87
C PRO A 42 -6.87 -12.31 -6.82
N LYS A 43 -8.13 -11.89 -6.91
CA LYS A 43 -8.56 -10.74 -7.73
C LYS A 43 -8.05 -9.42 -7.15
N VAL A 44 -8.14 -9.24 -5.83
CA VAL A 44 -7.64 -8.03 -5.16
C VAL A 44 -6.12 -7.95 -5.30
N LYS A 45 -5.43 -9.08 -5.09
CA LYS A 45 -3.98 -9.16 -5.28
C LYS A 45 -3.55 -8.86 -6.72
N ALA A 46 -4.23 -9.45 -7.71
CA ALA A 46 -3.95 -9.18 -9.12
C ALA A 46 -4.17 -7.70 -9.46
N ARG A 47 -5.28 -7.11 -9.00
CA ARG A 47 -5.57 -5.68 -9.19
C ARG A 47 -4.47 -4.81 -8.58
N ASN A 48 -4.08 -5.06 -7.33
CA ASN A 48 -3.05 -4.27 -6.65
C ASN A 48 -1.69 -4.36 -7.37
N VAL A 49 -1.31 -5.55 -7.87
CA VAL A 49 -0.09 -5.72 -8.66
C VAL A 49 -0.15 -4.91 -9.97
N LEU A 50 -1.28 -4.94 -10.67
CA LEU A 50 -1.48 -4.18 -11.90
C LEU A 50 -1.46 -2.67 -11.64
N SER A 51 -2.20 -2.20 -10.64
CA SER A 51 -2.24 -0.80 -10.22
C SER A 51 -0.86 -0.28 -9.79
N ARG A 52 -0.08 -1.10 -9.08
CA ARG A 52 1.30 -0.77 -8.72
C ARG A 52 2.21 -0.69 -9.95
N HIS A 53 2.04 -1.60 -10.91
CA HIS A 53 2.81 -1.58 -12.15
C HIS A 53 2.49 -0.35 -13.01
N SER A 54 1.20 0.01 -13.14
CA SER A 54 0.78 1.21 -13.86
C SER A 54 1.28 2.48 -13.18
N GLY A 55 1.17 2.59 -11.85
CA GLY A 55 1.69 3.75 -11.10
C GLY A 55 3.19 3.93 -11.30
N LEU A 56 3.98 2.85 -11.21
CA LEU A 56 5.42 2.93 -11.47
C LEU A 56 5.75 3.30 -12.92
N ARG A 57 4.94 2.88 -13.88
CA ARG A 57 5.13 3.23 -15.29
C ARG A 57 4.88 4.72 -15.53
N ILE A 58 3.79 5.27 -14.98
CA ILE A 58 3.49 6.70 -15.06
C ILE A 58 4.64 7.53 -14.47
N LEU A 59 5.11 7.18 -13.27
CA LEU A 59 6.26 7.84 -12.64
C LEU A 59 7.51 7.82 -13.53
N LYS A 60 7.81 6.69 -14.19
CA LYS A 60 8.96 6.58 -15.11
C LYS A 60 8.80 7.44 -16.36
N ASP A 61 7.58 7.58 -16.87
CA ASP A 61 7.32 8.36 -18.07
C ASP A 61 7.45 9.86 -17.76
N LEU A 62 6.83 10.34 -16.68
CA LEU A 62 7.02 11.71 -16.16
C LEU A 62 8.49 12.02 -15.90
N HIS A 63 9.19 11.12 -15.21
CA HIS A 63 10.62 11.26 -14.92
C HIS A 63 11.47 11.40 -16.19
N ARG A 64 11.21 10.55 -17.18
CA ARG A 64 11.96 10.55 -18.44
C ARG A 64 11.75 11.85 -19.22
N ASP A 65 10.53 12.39 -19.21
CA ASP A 65 10.22 13.62 -19.94
C ASP A 65 10.76 14.86 -19.19
N ALA A 66 10.66 14.88 -17.86
CA ALA A 66 11.27 15.93 -17.03
C ALA A 66 12.80 15.94 -17.16
N VAL A 67 13.47 14.78 -17.06
CA VAL A 67 14.93 14.67 -17.27
C VAL A 67 15.33 15.15 -18.67
N ARG A 68 14.55 14.80 -19.71
CA ARG A 68 14.84 15.21 -21.09
C ARG A 68 14.75 16.72 -21.27
N ARG A 69 13.79 17.38 -20.61
CA ARG A 69 13.59 18.83 -20.67
C ARG A 69 14.53 19.58 -19.71
N GLY A 70 15.02 18.93 -18.66
CA GLY A 70 15.85 19.52 -17.60
C GLY A 70 15.05 20.29 -16.54
N TRP A 71 13.72 20.22 -16.59
CA TRP A 71 12.79 20.82 -15.64
C TRP A 71 11.49 20.01 -15.64
N ILE A 72 10.69 20.16 -14.59
CA ILE A 72 9.35 19.57 -14.46
C ILE A 72 8.33 20.69 -14.34
N ASP A 73 7.14 20.53 -14.93
CA ASP A 73 6.06 21.49 -14.66
C ASP A 73 5.51 21.30 -13.24
N LEU A 74 4.97 22.36 -12.62
CA LEU A 74 4.39 22.24 -11.29
C LEU A 74 3.22 21.24 -11.28
N ASP A 75 2.39 21.25 -12.31
CA ASP A 75 1.25 20.33 -12.42
C ASP A 75 1.73 18.88 -12.62
N GLU A 76 2.78 18.68 -13.41
CA GLU A 76 3.41 17.35 -13.59
C GLU A 76 4.05 16.84 -12.29
N LEU A 77 4.59 17.74 -11.45
CA LEU A 77 5.14 17.37 -10.14
C LEU A 77 4.02 16.98 -9.16
N GLU A 78 2.91 17.71 -9.13
CA GLU A 78 1.74 17.36 -8.33
C GLU A 78 1.14 16.01 -8.77
N GLU A 79 1.00 15.77 -10.07
CA GLU A 79 0.56 14.47 -10.60
C GLU A 79 1.51 13.34 -10.16
N ALA A 80 2.82 13.57 -10.25
CA ALA A 80 3.81 12.59 -9.82
C ALA A 80 3.69 12.26 -8.32
N GLU A 81 3.38 13.25 -7.48
CA GLU A 81 3.16 13.05 -6.04
C GLU A 81 1.92 12.19 -5.76
N GLU A 82 0.79 12.50 -6.40
CA GLU A 82 -0.45 11.73 -6.22
C GLU A 82 -0.26 10.27 -6.65
N VAL A 83 0.37 10.06 -7.80
CA VAL A 83 0.68 8.72 -8.30
C VAL A 83 1.66 8.00 -7.37
N TYR A 84 2.65 8.70 -6.82
CA TYR A 84 3.59 8.13 -5.86
C TYR A 84 2.90 7.69 -4.57
N VAL A 85 2.00 8.50 -4.01
CA VAL A 85 1.24 8.17 -2.79
C VAL A 85 0.43 6.90 -3.01
N ALA A 86 -0.36 6.84 -4.09
CA ALA A 86 -1.16 5.66 -4.42
C ALA A 86 -0.28 4.42 -4.67
N TYR A 87 0.85 4.58 -5.35
CA TYR A 87 1.82 3.50 -5.57
C TYR A 87 2.44 2.99 -4.25
N ALA A 88 2.79 3.89 -3.33
CA ALA A 88 3.40 3.57 -2.05
C ALA A 88 2.42 2.83 -1.12
N GLU A 89 1.15 3.26 -1.09
CA GLU A 89 0.07 2.59 -0.33
C GLU A 89 -0.15 1.14 -0.79
N LEU A 90 0.06 0.85 -2.08
CA LEU A 90 -0.02 -0.51 -2.63
C LEU A 90 1.23 -1.37 -2.36
N GLY A 91 2.13 -0.93 -1.47
CA GLY A 91 3.38 -1.63 -1.17
C GLY A 91 4.43 -1.48 -2.26
N GLY A 92 4.40 -0.38 -3.01
CA GLY A 92 5.45 0.01 -3.94
C GLY A 92 6.57 0.81 -3.25
N ASN A 93 7.83 0.53 -3.57
CA ASN A 93 8.97 1.26 -2.99
C ASN A 93 10.28 1.07 -3.78
N GLY A 94 11.32 1.78 -3.33
CA GLY A 94 12.67 1.82 -3.87
C GLY A 94 12.78 2.64 -5.15
N ALA A 95 12.22 2.14 -6.24
CA ALA A 95 12.26 2.82 -7.54
C ALA A 95 11.40 4.09 -7.56
N GLY A 96 10.13 3.99 -7.13
CA GLY A 96 9.22 5.14 -7.07
C GLY A 96 9.74 6.26 -6.15
N THR A 97 10.29 5.90 -4.98
CA THR A 97 10.89 6.86 -4.04
C THR A 97 12.09 7.59 -4.63
N ARG A 98 12.95 6.90 -5.39
CA ARG A 98 14.08 7.55 -6.07
C ARG A 98 13.59 8.51 -7.15
N ILE A 99 12.60 8.09 -7.93
CA ILE A 99 12.01 8.92 -9.00
C ILE A 99 11.41 10.20 -8.41
N ILE A 100 10.52 10.09 -7.41
CA ILE A 100 9.86 11.28 -6.86
C ILE A 100 10.86 12.23 -6.19
N ASN A 101 11.88 11.71 -5.53
CA ASN A 101 12.93 12.54 -4.94
C ASN A 101 13.77 13.27 -6.00
N ASP A 102 14.03 12.63 -7.14
CA ASP A 102 14.72 13.27 -8.25
C ASP A 102 13.86 14.38 -8.86
N LEU A 103 12.57 14.10 -9.10
CA LEU A 103 11.60 15.09 -9.60
C LEU A 103 11.45 16.30 -8.67
N ARG A 104 11.34 16.08 -7.35
CA ARG A 104 11.32 17.16 -6.33
C ARG A 104 12.58 18.03 -6.34
N GLY A 105 13.71 17.46 -6.76
CA GLY A 105 14.98 18.17 -6.87
C GLY A 105 15.10 19.00 -8.16
N MET A 106 14.19 18.81 -9.11
CA MET A 106 14.20 19.57 -10.37
C MET A 106 13.61 20.96 -10.19
N ARG A 107 13.99 21.85 -11.11
CA ARG A 107 13.34 23.15 -11.26
C ARG A 107 11.91 22.92 -11.76
N ASN A 108 10.94 23.57 -11.10
CA ASN A 108 9.50 23.42 -11.34
C ASN A 108 8.90 24.46 -12.31
N TYR A 109 9.74 25.17 -13.04
CA TYR A 109 9.34 26.18 -14.03
C TYR A 109 10.28 26.09 -15.24
N PRO A 110 9.79 26.42 -16.45
CA PRO A 110 10.65 26.49 -17.62
C PRO A 110 11.85 27.40 -17.35
N PRO A 111 13.05 27.07 -17.86
CA PRO A 111 14.13 28.04 -17.93
C PRO A 111 13.61 29.31 -18.61
N ASP A 112 13.94 30.46 -18.03
CA ASP A 112 13.57 31.76 -18.60
C ASP A 112 14.05 31.76 -20.06
N PRO A 113 13.18 32.01 -21.06
CA PRO A 113 13.57 32.05 -22.47
C PRO A 113 14.41 33.30 -22.73
N ALA A 114 15.63 33.30 -22.19
CA ALA A 114 16.73 34.23 -22.43
C ALA A 114 16.46 35.72 -22.15
N LYS A 115 17.36 36.30 -21.33
CA LYS A 115 18.07 37.50 -21.75
C LYS A 115 19.05 37.14 -22.85
#